data_AF-A0A7W1N4S1-F1
#
_entry.id   AF-A0A7W1N4S1-F1
#
_cell.length_a   1.000
_cell.length_b   1.000
_cell.length_c   1.000
_cell.angle_alpha   90.00
_cell.angle_beta   90.00
_cell.angle_gamma   90.00
#
_symmetry.space_group_name_H-M   'P 1'
#
loop_
_entity.id
_entity.type
_entity.pdbx_description
1 polymer ?
#
loop_
_entity_poly.entity_id
_entity_poly.type
_entity_poly.pdbx_seq_one_letter_code
_entity_poly.pdbx_strand_id
1 'polypeptide(L)'
;MSATALAKVPPPLESLDASPRLPARAHTVPGRRLDPESQSWWVRLHGAEPVRGRAIVELHERLRREAWFHIRLRTRGISEFPKSDLDDLAVMAADDALLAILRKLDEYRGDSQFWTWARRFAQLEAPVSIRRRLGRDRLANDPEYTFSLPDPSCSPQERAEVQELLRTVSGAILSQLTTRQRTVLIAIGIDGVPAATLASELNTTPGAIYKVLHDTRRKLAAQLAAA
;
A
#
# COMPACT_ATOMS: atom_id res chain seq x y z
N MET A 1 69.59 -31.74 26.42
CA MET A 1 69.23 -30.43 27.02
C MET A 1 68.40 -29.68 26.00
N SER A 2 67.11 -30.04 25.92
CA SER A 2 66.22 -29.64 24.83
C SER A 2 65.30 -28.51 25.30
N ALA A 3 65.38 -27.36 24.64
CA ALA A 3 64.53 -26.21 24.88
C ALA A 3 63.29 -26.27 23.97
N THR A 4 62.15 -26.58 24.57
CA THR A 4 60.83 -26.62 23.93
C THR A 4 60.29 -25.19 23.73
N ALA A 5 59.97 -24.87 22.48
CA ALA A 5 59.34 -23.62 22.08
C ALA A 5 57.89 -23.54 22.59
N LEU A 6 57.60 -22.50 23.39
CA LEU A 6 56.26 -22.21 23.90
C LEU A 6 55.44 -21.47 22.84
N ALA A 7 54.53 -22.17 22.17
CA ALA A 7 53.55 -21.56 21.27
C ALA A 7 52.51 -20.76 22.08
N LYS A 8 52.38 -19.46 21.79
CA LYS A 8 51.41 -18.55 22.40
C LYS A 8 50.02 -18.81 21.81
N VAL A 9 49.13 -19.40 22.60
CA VAL A 9 47.71 -19.62 22.26
C VAL A 9 46.98 -18.26 22.22
N PRO A 10 46.23 -17.92 21.16
CA PRO A 10 45.41 -16.71 21.14
C PRO A 10 44.18 -16.87 22.05
N PRO A 11 43.69 -15.79 22.70
CA PRO A 11 42.51 -15.87 23.56
C PRO A 11 41.23 -16.13 22.73
N PRO A 12 40.19 -16.75 23.33
CA PRO A 12 38.93 -17.01 22.66
C PRO A 12 38.19 -15.70 22.35
N LEU A 13 37.55 -15.65 21.18
CA LEU A 13 36.69 -14.56 20.73
C LEU A 13 35.36 -14.56 21.52
N GLU A 14 35.40 -14.17 22.79
CA GLU A 14 34.21 -13.75 23.52
C GLU A 14 34.02 -12.24 23.33
N SER A 15 33.20 -11.87 22.35
CA SER A 15 32.36 -10.67 22.40
C SER A 15 31.60 -10.53 21.08
N LEU A 16 30.27 -10.64 21.15
CA LEU A 16 29.27 -9.82 20.44
C LEU A 16 27.86 -10.43 20.62
N ASP A 17 27.43 -10.62 21.87
CA ASP A 17 25.99 -10.73 22.14
C ASP A 17 25.61 -9.82 23.31
N ALA A 18 25.68 -8.53 23.02
CA ALA A 18 25.03 -7.49 23.80
C ALA A 18 24.71 -6.34 22.84
N SER A 19 23.81 -6.59 21.88
CA SER A 19 23.16 -5.49 21.18
C SER A 19 22.50 -4.61 22.24
N PRO A 20 22.80 -3.29 22.30
CA PRO A 20 22.11 -2.42 23.24
C PRO A 20 20.63 -2.44 22.87
N ARG A 21 19.79 -2.93 23.78
CA ARG A 21 18.33 -2.75 23.67
C ARG A 21 18.11 -1.25 23.58
N LEU A 22 17.83 -0.75 22.38
CA LEU A 22 17.42 0.63 22.16
C LEU A 22 16.30 0.92 23.17
N PRO A 23 16.37 2.04 23.92
CA PRO A 23 15.29 2.38 24.83
C PRO A 23 13.98 2.40 24.04
N ALA A 24 12.96 1.69 24.54
CA ALA A 24 11.63 1.73 23.97
C ALA A 24 11.25 3.20 23.77
N ARG A 25 10.97 3.59 22.53
CA ARG A 25 10.48 4.94 22.25
C ARG A 25 9.27 5.16 23.16
N ALA A 26 9.27 6.25 23.92
CA ALA A 26 8.10 6.63 24.69
C ALA A 26 7.01 7.01 23.68
N HIS A 27 6.12 6.06 23.38
CA HIS A 27 4.98 6.27 22.50
C HIS A 27 3.92 7.04 23.29
N THR A 28 3.86 8.34 23.08
CA THR A 28 2.86 9.19 23.73
C THR A 28 1.48 8.81 23.20
N VAL A 29 0.57 8.37 24.09
CA VAL A 29 -0.85 8.18 23.74
C VAL A 29 -1.36 9.49 23.12
N PRO A 30 -2.15 9.45 22.03
CA PRO A 30 -2.70 10.66 21.42
C PRO A 30 -3.36 11.52 22.50
N GLY A 31 -3.13 12.84 22.47
CA GLY A 31 -3.60 13.76 23.52
C GLY A 31 -5.13 13.85 23.69
N ARG A 32 -5.89 13.16 22.82
CA ARG A 32 -7.35 13.03 22.86
C ARG A 32 -7.72 11.67 23.44
N ARG A 33 -8.72 11.61 24.34
CA ARG A 33 -9.23 10.33 24.86
C ARG A 33 -9.72 9.46 23.69
N LEU A 34 -9.00 8.38 23.44
CA LEU A 34 -9.40 7.34 22.49
C LEU A 34 -10.63 6.59 23.02
N ASP A 35 -11.48 6.11 22.12
CA ASP A 35 -12.51 5.14 22.50
C ASP A 35 -11.87 3.82 22.99
N PRO A 36 -12.60 2.96 23.75
CA PRO A 36 -12.02 1.77 24.35
C PRO A 36 -11.39 0.79 23.35
N GLU A 37 -11.96 0.64 22.15
CA GLU A 37 -11.40 -0.25 21.13
C GLU A 37 -10.11 0.34 20.56
N SER A 38 -10.10 1.63 20.21
CA SER A 38 -8.91 2.34 19.75
C SER A 38 -7.78 2.34 20.77
N GLN A 39 -8.09 2.55 22.05
CA GLN A 39 -7.11 2.49 23.14
C GLN A 39 -6.52 1.08 23.27
N SER A 40 -7.34 0.04 23.16
CA SER A 40 -6.89 -1.35 23.20
C SER A 40 -5.93 -1.66 22.04
N TRP A 41 -6.27 -1.25 20.81
CA TRP A 41 -5.39 -1.40 19.65
C TRP A 41 -4.07 -0.64 19.84
N TRP A 42 -4.13 0.61 20.31
CA TRP A 42 -2.95 1.41 20.56
C TRP A 42 -1.99 0.73 21.55
N VAL A 43 -2.50 0.31 22.72
CA VAL A 43 -1.70 -0.33 23.76
C VAL A 43 -1.12 -1.65 23.28
N ARG A 44 -1.91 -2.48 22.59
CA ARG A 44 -1.46 -3.80 22.13
C ARG A 44 -0.41 -3.71 21.02
N LEU A 45 -0.57 -2.79 20.07
CA LEU A 45 0.37 -2.63 18.94
C LEU A 45 1.70 -1.98 19.34
N HIS A 46 1.70 -1.16 20.41
CA HIS A 46 2.91 -0.61 21.03
C HIS A 46 3.46 -1.47 22.18
N GLY A 47 2.75 -2.54 22.55
CA GLY A 47 3.14 -3.42 23.64
C GLY A 47 4.39 -4.25 23.33
N ALA A 48 4.87 -4.99 24.33
CA ALA A 48 5.91 -5.98 24.14
C ALA A 48 5.35 -7.29 23.54
N GLU A 49 6.24 -8.15 23.03
CA GLU A 49 5.87 -9.51 22.66
C GLU A 49 5.48 -10.33 23.91
N PRO A 50 4.52 -11.27 23.80
CA PRO A 50 3.81 -11.74 22.60
C PRO A 50 2.52 -10.96 22.28
N VAL A 51 2.19 -9.93 23.07
CA VAL A 51 0.94 -9.18 22.92
C VAL A 51 0.90 -8.45 21.57
N ARG A 52 2.02 -7.82 21.20
CA ARG A 52 2.18 -7.12 19.94
C ARG A 52 2.05 -8.04 18.73
N GLY A 53 2.75 -9.17 18.70
CA GLY A 53 2.62 -10.16 17.63
C GLY A 53 1.19 -10.65 17.44
N ARG A 54 0.48 -10.98 18.52
CA ARG A 54 -0.94 -11.37 18.44
C ARG A 54 -1.85 -10.27 17.90
N ALA A 55 -1.61 -9.01 18.28
CA ALA A 55 -2.35 -7.89 17.74
C ALA A 55 -2.07 -7.67 16.25
N ILE A 56 -0.82 -7.82 15.81
CA ILE A 56 -0.45 -7.74 14.39
C ILE A 56 -1.19 -8.82 13.58
N VAL A 57 -1.20 -10.08 14.05
CA VAL A 57 -1.93 -11.17 13.38
C VAL A 57 -3.43 -10.91 13.33
N GLU A 58 -4.03 -10.44 14.44
CA GLU A 58 -5.46 -10.10 14.47
C GLU A 58 -5.79 -8.95 13.49
N LEU A 59 -4.96 -7.91 13.45
CA LEU A 59 -5.13 -6.77 12.56
C LEU A 59 -5.01 -7.20 11.09
N HIS A 60 -4.00 -8.00 10.78
CA HIS A 60 -3.78 -8.55 9.44
C HIS A 60 -5.01 -9.31 8.95
N GLU A 61 -5.58 -10.19 9.76
CA GLU A 61 -6.77 -10.97 9.35
C GLU A 61 -8.01 -10.09 9.15
N ARG A 62 -8.16 -8.99 9.91
CA ARG A 62 -9.22 -8.01 9.66
C ARG A 62 -8.98 -7.28 8.33
N LEU A 63 -7.75 -6.84 8.06
CA LEU A 63 -7.36 -6.16 6.83
C LEU A 63 -7.52 -7.06 5.60
N ARG A 64 -7.15 -8.34 5.70
CA ARG A 64 -7.30 -9.33 4.63
C ARG A 64 -8.76 -9.50 4.22
N ARG A 65 -9.68 -9.62 5.19
CA ARG A 65 -11.12 -9.72 4.90
C ARG A 65 -11.66 -8.44 4.25
N GLU A 66 -11.23 -7.28 4.71
CA GLU A 66 -11.59 -5.99 4.11
C GLU A 66 -11.06 -5.88 2.68
N ALA A 67 -9.78 -6.18 2.45
CA ALA A 67 -9.17 -6.16 1.13
C ALA A 67 -9.87 -7.13 0.17
N TRP A 68 -10.14 -8.36 0.62
CA TRP A 68 -10.86 -9.36 -0.15
C TRP A 68 -12.24 -8.86 -0.61
N PHE A 69 -13.01 -8.22 0.27
CA PHE A 69 -14.29 -7.64 -0.09
C PHE A 69 -14.15 -6.61 -1.22
N HIS A 70 -13.18 -5.71 -1.08
CA HIS A 70 -12.89 -4.67 -2.08
C HIS A 70 -12.35 -5.22 -3.40
N ILE A 71 -11.56 -6.30 -3.36
CA ILE A 71 -11.03 -6.97 -4.54
C ILE A 71 -12.16 -7.67 -5.27
N ARG A 72 -12.92 -8.54 -4.57
CA ARG A 72 -14.08 -9.25 -5.12
C ARG A 72 -15.05 -8.27 -5.78
N LEU A 73 -15.27 -7.11 -5.17
CA LEU A 73 -16.16 -6.11 -5.73
C LEU A 73 -15.71 -5.61 -7.10
N ARG A 74 -14.40 -5.35 -7.24
CA ARG A 74 -13.77 -4.81 -8.45
C ARG A 74 -13.60 -5.84 -9.55
N THR A 75 -13.45 -7.11 -9.19
CA THR A 75 -13.19 -8.20 -10.16
C THR A 75 -14.45 -8.93 -10.64
N ARG A 76 -15.64 -8.61 -10.09
CA ARG A 76 -16.94 -9.21 -10.48
C ARG A 76 -17.27 -9.13 -11.98
N GLY A 77 -16.73 -8.13 -12.70
CA GLY A 77 -16.95 -7.94 -14.14
C GLY A 77 -15.82 -8.45 -15.04
N ILE A 78 -14.78 -9.05 -14.48
CA ILE A 78 -13.62 -9.54 -15.23
C ILE A 78 -13.85 -11.04 -15.51
N SER A 79 -14.15 -11.37 -16.77
CA SER A 79 -14.67 -12.69 -17.16
C SER A 79 -13.71 -13.86 -16.91
N GLU A 80 -12.42 -13.59 -16.69
CA GLU A 80 -11.37 -14.61 -16.50
C GLU A 80 -10.62 -14.50 -15.17
N PHE A 81 -11.14 -13.76 -14.17
CA PHE A 81 -10.43 -13.57 -12.91
C PHE A 81 -10.44 -14.85 -12.03
N PRO A 82 -9.29 -15.52 -11.79
CA PRO A 82 -9.26 -16.77 -11.02
C PRO A 82 -9.62 -16.55 -9.54
N LYS A 83 -10.41 -17.45 -8.97
CA LYS A 83 -10.76 -17.39 -7.53
C LYS A 83 -9.54 -17.55 -6.62
N SER A 84 -8.55 -18.35 -7.01
CA SER A 84 -7.27 -18.52 -6.30
C SER A 84 -6.56 -17.18 -6.13
N ASP A 85 -6.71 -16.27 -7.08
CA ASP A 85 -6.02 -14.98 -7.07
C ASP A 85 -6.65 -14.02 -6.07
N LEU A 86 -7.95 -14.18 -5.75
CA LEU A 86 -8.62 -13.28 -4.80
C LEU A 86 -7.99 -13.34 -3.42
N ASP A 87 -7.69 -14.55 -2.93
CA ASP A 87 -7.10 -14.73 -1.61
C ASP A 87 -5.64 -14.28 -1.59
N ASP A 88 -4.85 -14.62 -2.62
CA ASP A 88 -3.46 -14.16 -2.75
C ASP A 88 -3.37 -12.63 -2.83
N LEU A 89 -4.26 -12.01 -3.61
CA LEU A 89 -4.35 -10.55 -3.71
C LEU A 89 -4.76 -9.89 -2.40
N ALA A 90 -5.68 -10.52 -1.66
CA ALA A 90 -6.12 -10.02 -0.37
C ALA A 90 -5.02 -10.11 0.68
N VAL A 91 -4.22 -11.20 0.67
CA VAL A 91 -3.03 -11.34 1.51
C VAL A 91 -2.01 -10.25 1.19
N MET A 92 -1.65 -10.09 -0.09
CA MET A 92 -0.70 -9.03 -0.50
C MET A 92 -1.18 -7.63 -0.10
N ALA A 93 -2.45 -7.31 -0.33
CA ALA A 93 -3.01 -6.02 0.07
C ALA A 93 -3.02 -5.82 1.59
N ALA A 94 -3.28 -6.88 2.36
CA ALA A 94 -3.25 -6.84 3.82
C ALA A 94 -1.83 -6.64 4.36
N ASP A 95 -0.83 -7.28 3.76
CA ASP A 95 0.58 -7.11 4.11
C ASP A 95 1.03 -5.66 3.89
N ASP A 96 0.77 -5.11 2.69
CA ASP A 96 1.12 -3.73 2.33
C ASP A 96 0.37 -2.72 3.22
N ALA A 97 -0.92 -2.96 3.50
CA ALA A 97 -1.72 -2.11 4.38
C ALA A 97 -1.23 -2.15 5.83
N LEU A 98 -0.88 -3.34 6.34
CA LEU A 98 -0.35 -3.52 7.69
C LEU A 98 0.98 -2.77 7.86
N LEU A 99 1.90 -2.90 6.90
CA LEU A 99 3.16 -2.16 6.92
C LEU A 99 2.94 -0.65 6.92
N ALA A 100 2.01 -0.16 6.08
CA ALA A 100 1.67 1.26 6.03
C ALA A 100 1.06 1.76 7.35
N ILE A 101 0.19 0.97 7.98
CA ILE A 101 -0.40 1.26 9.29
C ILE A 101 0.69 1.32 10.36
N LEU A 102 1.56 0.32 10.47
CA LEU A 102 2.61 0.27 11.47
C LEU A 102 3.59 1.45 11.35
N ARG A 103 3.88 1.90 10.12
CA ARG A 103 4.70 3.09 9.86
C ARG A 103 4.04 4.40 10.31
N LYS A 104 2.72 4.47 10.25
CA LYS A 104 1.92 5.67 10.59
C LYS A 104 1.23 5.54 11.94
N LEU A 105 1.52 4.49 12.70
CA LEU A 105 0.81 4.19 13.94
C LEU A 105 1.00 5.32 14.96
N ASP A 106 2.22 5.86 15.07
CA ASP A 106 2.53 7.02 15.92
C ASP A 106 1.82 8.31 15.47
N GLU A 107 1.37 8.40 14.21
CA GLU A 107 0.65 9.55 13.66
C GLU A 107 -0.87 9.46 13.89
N TYR A 108 -1.39 8.33 14.38
CA TYR A 108 -2.82 8.17 14.60
C TYR A 108 -3.30 9.04 15.76
N ARG A 109 -4.12 10.06 15.44
CA ARG A 109 -4.57 11.10 16.39
C ARG A 109 -5.87 10.78 17.14
N GLY A 110 -6.58 9.72 16.74
CA GLY A 110 -7.87 9.38 17.35
C GLY A 110 -9.07 10.23 16.88
N ASP A 111 -8.99 10.88 15.71
CA ASP A 111 -10.10 11.65 15.13
C ASP A 111 -11.26 10.78 14.61
N SER A 112 -11.04 9.47 14.53
CA SER A 112 -12.02 8.43 14.22
C SER A 112 -11.62 7.15 14.95
N GLN A 113 -12.50 6.15 15.06
CA GLN A 113 -12.12 4.83 15.58
C GLN A 113 -10.94 4.23 14.80
N PHE A 114 -10.11 3.45 15.48
CA PHE A 114 -8.89 2.87 14.92
C PHE A 114 -9.19 2.03 13.68
N TRP A 115 -10.23 1.19 13.74
CA TRP A 115 -10.61 0.34 12.61
C TRP A 115 -11.10 1.16 11.41
N THR A 116 -11.81 2.27 11.62
CA THR A 116 -12.23 3.18 10.53
C THR A 116 -11.03 3.81 9.81
N TRP A 117 -9.99 4.15 10.57
CA TRP A 117 -8.74 4.64 10.00
C TRP A 117 -7.95 3.51 9.30
N ALA A 118 -7.79 2.36 9.94
CA ALA A 118 -7.02 1.22 9.44
C ALA A 118 -7.63 0.60 8.16
N ARG A 119 -8.96 0.43 8.10
CA ARG A 119 -9.63 -0.20 6.94
C ARG A 119 -9.42 0.57 5.64
N ARG A 120 -9.21 1.90 5.71
CA ARG A 120 -8.90 2.73 4.54
C ARG A 120 -7.61 2.29 3.85
N PHE A 121 -6.62 1.80 4.60
CA PHE A 121 -5.38 1.27 4.00
C PHE A 121 -5.67 0.01 3.18
N ALA A 122 -6.42 -0.95 3.72
CA ALA A 122 -6.81 -2.15 2.97
C ALA A 122 -7.63 -1.82 1.71
N GLN A 123 -8.56 -0.84 1.81
CA GLN A 123 -9.31 -0.35 0.66
C GLN A 123 -8.42 0.28 -0.43
N LEU A 124 -7.37 1.02 -0.04
CA LEU A 124 -6.43 1.65 -0.95
C LEU A 124 -5.45 0.64 -1.59
N GLU A 125 -5.06 -0.40 -0.85
CA GLU A 125 -4.15 -1.45 -1.34
C GLU A 125 -4.86 -2.49 -2.23
N ALA A 126 -6.16 -2.71 -2.06
CA ALA A 126 -6.94 -3.62 -2.91
C ALA A 126 -6.78 -3.36 -4.44
N PRO A 127 -6.93 -2.14 -4.97
CA PRO A 127 -6.67 -1.89 -6.38
C PRO A 127 -5.18 -1.96 -6.74
N VAL A 128 -4.25 -1.71 -5.79
CA VAL A 128 -2.80 -1.86 -6.03
C VAL A 128 -2.45 -3.33 -6.26
N SER A 129 -2.98 -4.24 -5.44
CA SER A 129 -2.70 -5.67 -5.55
C SER A 129 -3.27 -6.24 -6.85
N ILE A 130 -4.51 -5.88 -7.23
CA ILE A 130 -5.11 -6.25 -8.53
C ILE A 130 -4.21 -5.80 -9.68
N ARG A 131 -3.76 -4.54 -9.70
CA ARG A 131 -2.87 -4.03 -10.74
C ARG A 131 -1.55 -4.78 -10.78
N ARG A 132 -0.93 -5.05 -9.63
CA ARG A 132 0.35 -5.79 -9.58
C ARG A 132 0.19 -7.21 -10.14
N ARG A 133 -0.97 -7.85 -9.95
CA ARG A 133 -1.25 -9.16 -10.58
C ARG A 133 -1.54 -9.03 -12.06
N LEU A 134 -2.48 -8.18 -12.45
CA LEU A 134 -2.81 -7.97 -13.86
C LEU A 134 -1.64 -7.40 -14.67
N GLY A 135 -0.75 -6.61 -14.08
CA GLY A 135 0.48 -6.11 -14.68
C GLY A 135 1.53 -7.19 -14.86
N ARG A 136 1.65 -8.13 -13.91
CA ARG A 136 2.46 -9.35 -14.08
C ARG A 136 1.91 -10.23 -15.20
N ASP A 137 0.60 -10.39 -15.27
CA ASP A 137 -0.08 -11.17 -16.33
C ASP A 137 -0.10 -10.41 -17.67
N ARG A 138 -0.11 -9.08 -17.68
CA ARG A 138 -0.02 -8.21 -18.88
C ARG A 138 1.37 -8.15 -19.49
N LEU A 139 2.42 -8.21 -18.67
CA LEU A 139 3.78 -8.44 -19.16
C LEU A 139 3.90 -9.80 -19.88
N ALA A 140 2.93 -10.71 -19.66
CA ALA A 140 2.80 -11.95 -20.40
C ALA A 140 1.78 -11.89 -21.57
N ASN A 141 0.76 -11.02 -21.54
CA ASN A 141 -0.32 -10.95 -22.55
C ASN A 141 -0.87 -9.50 -22.77
N ASP A 142 -0.94 -9.04 -24.02
CA ASP A 142 -1.20 -7.68 -24.57
C ASP A 142 -2.54 -6.95 -24.18
N PRO A 143 -2.91 -5.72 -24.67
CA PRO A 143 -2.88 -4.47 -23.91
C PRO A 143 -4.19 -3.66 -24.00
N GLU A 144 -5.35 -4.21 -23.67
CA GLU A 144 -6.58 -3.41 -23.68
C GLU A 144 -7.50 -3.81 -22.53
N TYR A 145 -7.43 -3.10 -21.41
CA TYR A 145 -8.38 -3.30 -20.32
C TYR A 145 -8.75 -2.00 -19.64
N THR A 146 -9.98 -1.59 -19.90
CA THR A 146 -10.66 -0.43 -19.33
C THR A 146 -11.17 -0.76 -17.93
N PHE A 147 -10.90 0.13 -16.97
CA PHE A 147 -11.49 0.10 -15.63
C PHE A 147 -13.00 0.30 -15.72
N SER A 148 -13.78 -0.67 -15.23
CA SER A 148 -15.21 -0.50 -14.99
C SER A 148 -15.52 -0.81 -13.53
N LEU A 149 -16.11 0.15 -12.84
CA LEU A 149 -16.67 -0.01 -11.49
C LEU A 149 -18.17 0.21 -11.60
N PRO A 150 -18.96 -0.74 -11.09
CA PRO A 150 -20.08 -0.35 -10.26
C PRO A 150 -20.00 -1.06 -8.91
N ASP A 151 -19.99 -0.26 -7.84
CA ASP A 151 -20.31 -0.71 -6.50
C ASP A 151 -21.84 -0.96 -6.41
N PRO A 152 -22.31 -2.21 -6.23
CA PRO A 152 -23.71 -2.56 -6.08
C PRO A 152 -24.29 -2.13 -4.73
N SER A 153 -23.48 -1.69 -3.76
CA SER A 153 -23.92 -1.15 -2.47
C SER A 153 -24.17 0.36 -2.50
N CYS A 154 -23.68 1.06 -3.52
CA CYS A 154 -24.02 2.46 -3.75
C CYS A 154 -25.48 2.60 -4.22
N SER A 155 -26.16 3.58 -3.64
CA SER A 155 -27.44 4.08 -4.13
C SER A 155 -27.32 4.56 -5.59
N PRO A 156 -28.43 4.60 -6.34
CA PRO A 156 -28.44 5.14 -7.71
C PRO A 156 -27.83 6.55 -7.81
N GLN A 157 -28.03 7.36 -6.78
CA GLN A 157 -27.48 8.71 -6.66
C GLN A 157 -25.96 8.70 -6.53
N GLU A 158 -25.40 7.91 -5.61
CA GLU A 158 -23.94 7.77 -5.44
C GLU A 158 -23.28 7.21 -6.71
N ARG A 159 -23.96 6.32 -7.44
CA ARG A 159 -23.46 5.83 -8.74
C ARG A 159 -23.44 6.93 -9.80
N ALA A 160 -24.46 7.78 -9.85
CA ALA A 160 -24.51 8.91 -10.78
C ALA A 160 -23.40 9.92 -10.48
N GLU A 161 -23.19 10.25 -9.21
CA GLU A 161 -22.12 11.14 -8.74
C GLU A 161 -20.73 10.58 -9.07
N VAL A 162 -20.50 9.28 -8.84
CA VAL A 162 -19.24 8.61 -9.20
C VAL A 162 -19.03 8.61 -10.71
N GLN A 163 -20.07 8.33 -11.51
CA GLN A 163 -19.96 8.34 -12.97
C GLN A 163 -19.69 9.74 -13.52
N GLU A 164 -20.32 10.77 -12.95
CA GLU A 164 -20.08 12.16 -13.31
C GLU A 164 -18.65 12.58 -12.97
N LEU A 165 -18.18 12.27 -11.76
CA LEU A 165 -16.79 12.51 -11.34
C LEU A 165 -15.81 11.80 -12.29
N LEU A 166 -16.04 10.52 -12.60
CA LEU A 166 -15.20 9.76 -13.53
C LEU A 166 -15.20 10.37 -14.94
N ARG A 167 -16.36 10.86 -15.43
CA ARG A 167 -16.46 11.54 -16.72
C ARG A 167 -15.64 12.83 -16.73
N THR A 168 -15.75 13.65 -15.68
CA THR A 168 -14.97 14.90 -15.54
C THR A 168 -13.47 14.62 -15.49
N VAL A 169 -13.04 13.64 -14.70
CA VAL A 169 -11.64 13.20 -14.62
C VAL A 169 -11.15 12.69 -15.98
N SER A 170 -11.94 11.86 -16.66
CA SER A 170 -11.57 11.30 -17.97
C SER A 170 -11.47 12.38 -19.05
N GLY A 171 -12.41 13.33 -19.06
CA GLY A 171 -12.36 14.49 -19.94
C GLY A 171 -11.13 15.37 -19.69
N ALA A 172 -10.77 15.62 -18.43
CA ALA A 172 -9.57 16.35 -18.07
C ALA A 172 -8.29 15.61 -18.50
N ILE A 173 -8.21 14.29 -18.33
CA ILE A 173 -7.08 13.49 -18.79
C ILE A 173 -6.90 13.57 -20.31
N LEU A 174 -7.99 13.44 -21.07
CA LEU A 174 -7.93 13.47 -22.53
C LEU A 174 -7.58 14.86 -23.08
N SER A 175 -8.19 15.91 -22.54
CA SER A 175 -8.03 17.27 -23.05
C SER A 175 -6.77 17.98 -22.54
N GLN A 176 -6.34 17.72 -21.29
CA GLN A 176 -5.30 18.53 -20.65
C GLN A 176 -3.92 17.87 -20.65
N LEU A 177 -3.85 16.54 -20.76
CA LEU A 177 -2.56 15.85 -20.68
C LEU A 177 -1.98 15.56 -22.06
N THR A 178 -0.67 15.71 -22.19
CA THR A 178 0.06 15.26 -23.37
C THR A 178 0.07 13.73 -23.44
N THR A 179 0.33 13.16 -24.62
CA THR A 179 0.44 11.71 -24.79
C THR A 179 1.42 11.11 -23.79
N ARG A 180 2.60 11.70 -23.62
CA ARG A 180 3.61 11.24 -22.65
C ARG A 180 3.12 11.32 -21.21
N GLN A 181 2.40 12.38 -20.82
CA GLN A 181 1.83 12.51 -19.48
C GLN A 181 0.76 11.44 -19.23
N ARG A 182 -0.10 11.16 -20.21
CA ARG A 182 -1.10 10.08 -20.13
C ARG A 182 -0.43 8.72 -20.00
N THR A 183 0.55 8.41 -20.84
CA THR A 183 1.32 7.16 -20.77
C THR A 183 1.92 6.97 -19.39
N VAL A 184 2.61 7.98 -18.83
CA VAL A 184 3.22 7.89 -17.50
C VAL A 184 2.15 7.77 -16.39
N LEU A 185 1.06 8.52 -16.46
CA LEU A 185 -0.02 8.47 -15.48
C LEU A 185 -0.71 7.10 -15.47
N ILE A 186 -1.01 6.56 -16.65
CA ILE A 186 -1.69 5.27 -16.82
C ILE A 186 -0.73 4.15 -16.39
N ALA A 187 0.47 4.08 -16.97
CA ALA A 187 1.43 3.01 -16.67
C ALA A 187 1.79 2.94 -15.18
N ILE A 188 2.08 4.08 -14.53
CA ILE A 188 2.48 4.09 -13.11
C ILE A 188 1.28 4.09 -12.17
N GLY A 189 0.24 4.88 -12.48
CA GLY A 189 -0.89 5.12 -11.58
C GLY A 189 -2.03 4.11 -11.73
N ILE A 190 -2.21 3.55 -12.92
CA ILE A 190 -3.35 2.68 -13.29
C ILE A 190 -2.91 1.25 -13.62
N ASP A 191 -1.70 1.03 -14.13
CA ASP A 191 -1.22 -0.31 -14.45
C ASP A 191 -0.18 -0.84 -13.45
N GLY A 192 0.38 0.04 -12.62
CA GLY A 192 1.35 -0.33 -11.59
C GLY A 192 2.70 -0.78 -12.14
N VAL A 193 3.05 -0.38 -13.36
CA VAL A 193 4.36 -0.63 -13.98
C VAL A 193 5.45 -0.02 -13.09
N PRO A 194 6.54 -0.73 -12.78
CA PRO A 194 7.66 -0.14 -12.06
C PRO A 194 8.27 1.04 -12.84
N ALA A 195 8.61 2.12 -12.14
CA ALA A 195 9.18 3.31 -12.79
C ALA A 195 10.49 3.03 -13.54
N ALA A 196 11.27 2.05 -13.09
CA ALA A 196 12.49 1.61 -13.78
C ALA A 196 12.19 0.93 -15.13
N THR A 197 11.16 0.07 -15.17
CA THR A 197 10.71 -0.59 -16.41
C THR A 197 10.25 0.44 -17.43
N LEU A 198 9.35 1.35 -17.02
CA LEU A 198 8.85 2.40 -17.90
C LEU A 198 9.95 3.38 -18.33
N ALA A 199 10.92 3.67 -17.45
CA ALA A 199 12.05 4.51 -17.79
C ALA A 199 12.91 3.89 -18.90
N SER A 200 13.14 2.58 -18.85
CA SER A 200 13.87 1.85 -19.89
C SER A 200 13.12 1.90 -21.23
N GLU A 201 11.81 1.63 -21.22
CA GLU A 201 10.97 1.66 -22.44
C GLU A 201 10.95 3.06 -23.09
N LEU A 202 10.87 4.10 -22.27
CA LEU A 202 10.81 5.49 -22.73
C LEU A 202 12.20 6.13 -22.91
N ASN A 203 13.29 5.35 -22.86
CA ASN A 203 14.68 5.81 -22.96
C ASN A 203 14.95 7.03 -22.06
N THR A 204 14.58 6.92 -20.79
CA THR A 204 14.68 7.99 -19.79
C THR A 204 15.11 7.45 -18.43
N THR A 205 15.02 8.26 -17.37
CA THR A 205 15.38 7.86 -16.00
C THR A 205 14.15 7.72 -15.11
N PRO A 206 14.19 6.87 -14.06
CA PRO A 206 13.09 6.76 -13.10
C PRO A 206 12.72 8.10 -12.45
N GLY A 207 13.72 8.95 -12.19
CA GLY A 207 13.51 10.30 -11.66
C GLY A 207 12.71 11.20 -12.60
N ALA A 208 12.96 11.12 -13.91
CA ALA A 208 12.18 11.84 -14.91
C ALA A 208 10.74 11.33 -14.98
N ILE A 209 10.52 10.01 -14.86
CA ILE A 209 9.17 9.41 -14.76
C ILE A 209 8.40 9.96 -13.55
N TYR A 210 9.02 9.97 -12.36
CA TYR A 210 8.38 10.51 -11.16
C TYR A 210 8.07 12.00 -11.27
N LYS A 211 8.96 12.79 -11.89
CA LYS A 211 8.71 14.21 -12.14
C LYS A 211 7.49 14.40 -13.05
N VAL A 212 7.43 13.67 -14.18
CA VAL A 212 6.28 13.73 -15.09
C VAL A 212 4.99 13.33 -14.38
N LEU A 213 5.01 12.26 -13.57
CA LEU A 213 3.84 11.82 -12.80
C LEU A 213 3.38 12.88 -11.81
N HIS A 214 4.32 13.49 -11.07
CA HIS A 214 4.03 14.54 -10.10
C HIS A 214 3.40 15.77 -10.79
N ASP A 215 4.03 16.27 -11.85
CA ASP A 215 3.54 17.42 -12.61
C ASP A 215 2.15 17.14 -13.21
N THR A 216 1.94 15.93 -13.70
CA THR A 216 0.65 15.47 -14.25
C THR A 216 -0.45 15.47 -13.18
N ARG A 217 -0.19 14.88 -12.00
CA ARG A 217 -1.14 14.88 -10.87
C ARG A 217 -1.47 16.30 -10.42
N ARG A 218 -0.46 17.17 -10.32
CA ARG A 218 -0.67 18.57 -9.93
C ARG A 218 -1.52 19.32 -10.96
N LYS A 219 -1.27 19.10 -12.25
CA LYS A 219 -2.07 19.68 -13.34
C LYS A 219 -3.53 19.24 -13.26
N LEU A 220 -3.79 17.94 -13.09
CA LEU A 220 -5.15 17.42 -12.94
C LEU A 220 -5.85 17.96 -11.68
N ALA A 221 -5.15 18.00 -10.54
CA ALA A 221 -5.72 18.51 -9.29
C ALA A 221 -6.14 19.98 -9.42
N ALA A 222 -5.32 20.82 -10.07
CA ALA A 222 -5.67 22.23 -10.31
C ALA A 222 -6.89 22.38 -11.22
N GLN A 223 -7.04 21.52 -12.24
CA GLN A 223 -8.19 21.55 -13.15
C GLN A 223 -9.48 21.08 -12.48
N LEU A 224 -9.41 20.01 -11.69
CA LEU A 224 -10.56 19.48 -10.96
C LEU A 224 -11.00 20.39 -9.80
N ALA A 225 -10.12 21.25 -9.29
CA ALA A 225 -10.46 22.26 -8.29
C ALA A 225 -11.08 23.54 -8.91
N ALA A 226 -10.96 23.72 -10.22
CA ALA A 226 -11.49 24.87 -10.97
C ALA A 226 -12.78 24.55 -11.74
N ALA A 227 -13.21 23.29 -11.75
CA ALA A 227 -14.44 22.78 -12.35
C ALA A 227 -15.52 22.63 -11.27
#